data_AF-A0A4Q2QRF8-F1
#
_entry.id   AF-A0A4Q2QRF8-F1
#
_cell.length_a   1.000
_cell.length_b   1.000
_cell.length_c   1.000
_cell.angle_alpha   90.00
_cell.angle_beta   90.00
_cell.angle_gamma   90.00
#
_symmetry.space_group_name_H-M   'P 1'
#
loop_
_entity.id
_entity.type
_entity.pdbx_description
1 polymer ?
#
loop_
_entity_poly.entity_id
_entity_poly.type
_entity_poly.pdbx_seq_one_letter_code
_entity_poly.pdbx_strand_id
1 'polypeptide(L)'
;MGSHLMQRLNAFADAFSFFLLWLQNSPVILSLLAGLTLPFIFHLPREERKNAPFWLKSVACVSIFFFISGTISPLTIQGLSYFFKSLDNNILFRVPLWIMTIIFTAAGLIFHIAARRLLAGEIDNLKHRMIKKSRLERNTRTDVRKVKELLPDSIEYNPLDYIDLKKGVFIGLNKDDQPQYITIKEFKTQHAAIIGTTGSGKGVTATVLLYQAILLGEAVFVEDPKD
;
A
#
# COMPACT_ATOMS: atom_id res chain seq x y z
N MET A 1 14.50 -40.78 38.92
CA MET A 1 13.89 -40.15 37.72
C MET A 1 13.05 -41.22 37.03
N GLY A 2 11.73 -41.05 36.92
CA GLY A 2 10.82 -42.14 36.49
C GLY A 2 11.09 -42.60 35.05
N SER A 3 11.00 -43.91 34.80
CA SER A 3 11.23 -44.55 33.49
C SER A 3 10.48 -43.87 32.34
N HIS A 4 9.27 -43.40 32.60
CA HIS A 4 8.44 -42.67 31.65
C HIS A 4 8.98 -41.26 31.30
N LEU A 5 9.60 -40.54 32.24
CA LEU A 5 10.26 -39.27 31.95
C LEU A 5 11.51 -39.50 31.09
N MET A 6 12.30 -40.53 31.40
CA MET A 6 13.47 -40.89 30.61
C MET A 6 13.09 -41.29 29.17
N GLN A 7 12.01 -42.05 29.01
CA GLN A 7 11.50 -42.43 27.69
C GLN A 7 11.07 -41.20 26.86
N ARG A 8 10.41 -40.22 27.47
CA ARG A 8 10.03 -38.96 26.79
C ARG A 8 11.24 -38.12 26.40
N LEU A 9 12.26 -38.05 27.25
CA LEU A 9 13.50 -37.32 26.96
C LEU A 9 14.29 -37.98 25.82
N ASN A 10 14.37 -39.31 25.80
CA ASN A 10 14.99 -40.04 24.69
C ASN A 10 14.24 -39.83 23.38
N ALA A 11 12.91 -39.94 23.38
CA ALA A 11 12.09 -39.68 22.19
C ALA A 11 12.27 -38.25 21.64
N PHE A 12 12.40 -37.27 22.54
CA PHE A 12 12.70 -35.89 22.14
C PHE A 12 14.11 -35.75 21.53
N ALA A 13 15.12 -36.39 22.14
CA ALA A 13 16.49 -36.38 21.62
C ALA A 13 16.60 -37.04 20.24
N ASP A 14 15.85 -38.13 20.02
CA ASP A 14 15.78 -38.82 18.72
C ASP A 14 15.10 -37.95 17.67
N ALA A 15 13.96 -37.33 18.00
CA ALA A 15 13.27 -36.41 17.12
C ALA A 15 14.12 -35.19 16.75
N PHE A 16 14.84 -34.64 17.73
CA PHE A 16 15.77 -33.54 17.49
C PHE A 16 16.96 -33.95 16.62
N SER A 17 17.53 -35.14 16.83
CA SER A 17 18.61 -35.68 15.99
C SER A 17 18.14 -35.92 14.55
N PHE A 18 16.93 -36.44 14.38
CA PHE A 18 16.29 -36.58 13.06
C PHE A 18 16.11 -35.22 12.37
N PHE A 19 15.66 -34.21 13.11
CA PHE A 19 15.54 -32.84 12.59
C PHE A 19 16.89 -32.27 12.14
N LEU A 20 17.96 -32.46 12.93
CA LEU A 20 19.30 -32.01 12.57
C LEU A 20 19.84 -32.70 11.30
N LEU A 21 19.61 -34.02 11.17
CA LEU A 21 19.97 -34.76 9.96
C LEU A 21 19.17 -34.28 8.75
N TRP A 22 17.88 -34.03 8.91
CA TRP A 22 17.05 -33.45 7.85
C TRP A 22 17.56 -32.08 7.41
N LEU A 23 17.99 -31.24 8.37
CA LEU A 23 18.56 -29.93 8.11
C LEU A 23 19.85 -30.02 7.27
N GLN A 24 20.75 -30.94 7.63
CA GLN A 24 21.99 -31.20 6.88
C GLN A 24 21.73 -31.74 5.46
N ASN A 25 20.65 -32.51 5.26
CA ASN A 25 20.34 -33.16 3.99
C ASN A 25 19.41 -32.35 3.08
N SER A 26 18.83 -31.24 3.56
CA SER A 26 17.92 -30.39 2.79
C SER A 26 18.45 -28.98 2.41
N PRO A 27 19.77 -28.72 2.29
CA PRO A 27 20.30 -27.37 2.18
C PRO A 27 19.86 -26.67 0.88
N VAL A 28 19.70 -27.42 -0.21
CA VAL A 28 19.28 -26.89 -1.52
C VAL A 28 17.84 -26.35 -1.48
N ILE A 29 16.92 -27.13 -0.89
CA ILE A 29 15.51 -26.72 -0.74
C ILE A 29 15.42 -25.49 0.16
N LEU A 30 16.14 -25.50 1.28
CA LEU A 30 16.19 -24.37 2.21
C LEU A 30 16.81 -23.13 1.57
N SER A 31 17.83 -23.26 0.72
CA SER A 31 18.39 -22.17 -0.08
C SER A 31 17.40 -21.58 -1.07
N LEU A 32 16.64 -22.43 -1.77
CA LEU A 32 15.59 -21.97 -2.68
C LEU A 32 14.53 -21.16 -1.93
N LEU A 33 14.06 -21.69 -0.80
CA LEU A 33 13.09 -21.03 0.07
C LEU A 33 13.65 -19.71 0.62
N ALA A 34 14.94 -19.66 1.01
CA ALA A 34 15.60 -18.42 1.43
C ALA A 34 15.53 -17.37 0.31
N GLY A 35 15.88 -17.73 -0.93
CA GLY A 35 15.79 -16.84 -2.08
C GLY A 35 14.36 -16.32 -2.32
N LEU A 36 13.35 -17.19 -2.16
CA LEU A 36 11.94 -16.84 -2.30
C LEU A 36 11.43 -15.89 -1.22
N THR A 37 11.96 -15.98 0.01
CA THR A 37 11.41 -15.23 1.16
C THR A 37 12.21 -14.00 1.54
N LEU A 38 13.52 -13.94 1.25
CA LEU A 38 14.39 -12.80 1.60
C LEU A 38 13.89 -11.45 1.08
N PRO A 39 13.33 -11.33 -0.14
CA PRO A 39 12.77 -10.08 -0.62
C PRO A 39 11.70 -9.47 0.32
N PHE A 40 10.96 -10.28 1.06
CA PHE A 40 9.97 -9.76 2.01
C PHE A 40 10.60 -9.00 3.18
N ILE A 41 11.89 -9.17 3.47
CA ILE A 41 12.60 -8.44 4.53
C ILE A 41 13.22 -7.15 4.02
N PHE A 42 13.89 -7.22 2.87
CA PHE A 42 14.73 -6.12 2.36
C PHE A 42 13.94 -5.01 1.68
N HIS A 43 12.75 -5.30 1.13
CA HIS A 43 11.96 -4.31 0.42
C HIS A 43 11.15 -3.38 1.33
N LEU A 44 11.12 -3.61 2.65
CA LEU A 44 10.38 -2.77 3.60
C LEU A 44 11.26 -1.63 4.14
N PRO A 45 10.84 -0.35 3.99
CA PRO A 45 11.46 0.78 4.67
C PRO A 45 11.53 0.58 6.18
N ARG A 46 12.54 1.19 6.83
CA ARG A 46 12.77 1.03 8.29
C ARG A 46 11.54 1.37 9.13
N GLU A 47 10.78 2.39 8.75
CA GLU A 47 9.58 2.83 9.46
C GLU A 47 8.44 1.81 9.34
N GLU A 48 8.23 1.25 8.15
CA GLU A 48 7.22 0.22 7.90
C GLU A 48 7.54 -1.09 8.64
N ARG A 49 8.83 -1.42 8.82
CA ARG A 49 9.22 -2.60 9.61
C ARG A 49 8.85 -2.50 11.09
N LYS A 50 8.89 -1.30 11.68
CA LYS A 50 8.51 -1.08 13.08
C LYS A 50 7.02 -1.39 13.29
N ASN A 51 6.20 -0.94 12.36
CA ASN A 51 4.74 -1.10 12.39
C ASN A 51 4.24 -2.34 11.64
N ALA A 52 5.15 -3.22 11.18
CA ALA A 52 4.79 -4.39 10.41
C ALA A 52 3.84 -5.33 11.18
N PRO A 53 2.82 -5.90 10.51
CA PRO A 53 1.92 -6.87 11.11
C PRO A 53 2.68 -8.13 11.53
N PHE A 54 2.13 -8.85 12.52
CA PHE A 54 2.77 -10.04 13.09
C PHE A 54 3.19 -11.06 12.03
N TRP A 55 2.33 -11.36 11.05
CA TRP A 55 2.62 -12.33 10.00
C TRP A 55 3.88 -11.98 9.19
N LEU A 56 4.13 -10.69 8.93
CA LEU A 56 5.28 -10.24 8.16
C LEU A 56 6.58 -10.39 8.96
N LYS A 57 6.50 -10.16 10.28
CA LYS A 57 7.60 -10.45 11.22
C LYS A 57 7.87 -11.95 11.31
N SER A 58 6.83 -12.79 11.29
CA SER A 58 6.96 -14.25 11.23
C SER A 58 7.65 -14.71 9.94
N VAL A 59 7.23 -14.18 8.78
CA VAL A 59 7.88 -14.47 7.49
C VAL A 59 9.34 -14.04 7.49
N ALA A 60 9.66 -12.89 8.08
CA ALA A 60 11.04 -12.45 8.23
C ALA A 60 11.88 -13.43 9.09
N CYS A 61 11.34 -13.88 10.23
CA CYS A 61 12.01 -14.86 11.09
C CYS A 61 12.27 -16.19 10.34
N VAL A 62 11.24 -16.70 9.65
CA VAL A 62 11.34 -17.92 8.84
C VAL A 62 12.36 -17.76 7.71
N SER A 63 12.40 -16.61 7.05
CA SER A 63 13.36 -16.34 5.98
C SER A 63 14.80 -16.27 6.48
N ILE A 64 15.03 -15.72 7.68
CA ILE A 64 16.36 -15.73 8.32
C ILE A 64 16.77 -17.17 8.63
N PHE A 65 15.85 -17.98 9.16
CA PHE A 65 16.09 -19.40 9.41
C PHE A 65 16.47 -20.14 8.12
N PHE A 66 15.72 -19.97 7.02
CA PHE A 66 16.05 -20.59 5.73
C PHE A 66 17.40 -20.12 5.18
N PHE A 67 17.75 -18.84 5.35
CA PHE A 67 19.06 -18.35 4.91
C PHE A 67 20.21 -19.01 5.70
N ILE A 68 20.07 -19.08 7.03
CA ILE A 68 21.07 -19.67 7.94
C ILE A 68 21.20 -21.18 7.70
N SER A 69 20.08 -21.88 7.58
CA SER A 69 20.04 -23.34 7.43
C SER A 69 20.09 -23.82 5.98
N GLY A 70 20.06 -22.91 5.00
CA GLY A 70 20.14 -23.20 3.57
C GLY A 70 21.38 -22.58 2.93
N THR A 71 21.32 -21.29 2.64
CA THR A 71 22.38 -20.56 1.89
C THR A 71 23.75 -20.67 2.55
N ILE A 72 23.83 -20.42 3.86
CA ILE A 72 25.07 -20.54 4.64
C ILE A 72 25.14 -21.85 5.45
N SER A 73 24.37 -22.87 5.04
CA SER A 73 24.31 -24.18 5.70
C SER A 73 25.65 -24.87 5.92
N PRO A 74 26.66 -24.80 5.01
CA PRO A 74 27.92 -25.49 5.26
C PRO A 74 28.65 -24.94 6.48
N LEU A 75 28.50 -23.63 6.77
CA LEU A 75 29.07 -23.01 7.97
C LEU A 75 28.27 -23.39 9.22
N THR A 76 26.94 -23.35 9.14
CA THR A 76 26.07 -23.51 10.32
C THR A 76 26.00 -24.97 10.78
N ILE A 77 25.91 -25.91 9.84
CA ILE A 77 25.92 -27.34 10.16
C ILE A 77 27.33 -27.77 10.64
N GLN A 78 28.41 -27.19 10.10
CA GLN A 78 29.77 -27.44 10.60
C GLN A 78 29.88 -27.02 12.07
N GLY A 79 29.37 -25.82 12.41
CA GLY A 79 29.30 -25.34 13.79
C GLY A 79 28.50 -26.28 14.70
N LEU A 80 27.32 -26.72 14.25
CA LEU A 80 26.47 -27.67 14.98
C LEU A 80 27.13 -29.04 15.16
N SER A 81 27.94 -29.50 14.20
CA SER A 81 28.61 -30.80 14.26
C SER A 81 29.58 -30.95 15.44
N TYR A 82 30.10 -29.84 15.97
CA TYR A 82 30.94 -29.84 17.18
C TYR A 82 30.15 -30.20 18.45
N PHE A 83 28.85 -29.90 18.47
CA PHE A 83 27.96 -30.18 19.60
C PHE A 83 27.18 -31.49 19.41
N PHE A 84 26.87 -31.85 18.16
CA PHE A 84 26.02 -33.00 17.83
C PHE A 84 26.73 -33.98 16.91
N LYS A 85 27.14 -35.13 17.50
CA LYS A 85 27.85 -36.22 16.78
C LYS A 85 27.07 -36.84 15.62
N SER A 86 25.76 -36.61 15.55
CA SER A 86 24.90 -37.09 14.45
C SER A 86 25.24 -36.42 13.11
N LEU A 87 25.83 -35.23 13.14
CA LEU A 87 26.10 -34.41 11.96
C LEU A 87 27.49 -34.70 11.35
N ASP A 88 27.61 -34.54 10.04
CA ASP A 88 28.87 -34.64 9.31
C ASP A 88 29.70 -33.36 9.55
N ASN A 89 30.95 -33.55 9.97
CA ASN A 89 31.89 -32.47 10.29
C ASN A 89 32.87 -32.14 9.15
N ASN A 90 32.67 -32.68 7.94
CA ASN A 90 33.54 -32.43 6.78
C ASN A 90 32.83 -31.64 5.66
N ILE A 91 31.70 -31.02 5.97
CA ILE A 91 30.87 -30.34 4.97
C ILE A 91 31.37 -28.95 4.60
N LEU A 92 32.15 -28.29 5.46
CA LEU A 92 32.58 -26.90 5.26
C LEU A 92 33.36 -26.72 3.95
N PHE A 93 34.21 -27.70 3.63
CA PHE A 93 35.09 -27.68 2.46
C PHE A 93 34.46 -28.31 1.21
N ARG A 94 33.17 -28.70 1.26
CA ARG A 94 32.46 -29.28 0.12
C ARG A 94 32.07 -28.18 -0.86
N VAL A 95 32.99 -27.82 -1.75
CA VAL A 95 32.79 -26.77 -2.77
C VAL A 95 31.50 -26.93 -3.60
N PRO A 96 31.11 -28.14 -4.07
CA PRO A 96 29.87 -28.31 -4.81
C PRO A 96 28.62 -27.90 -4.01
N LEU A 97 28.63 -28.08 -2.69
CA LEU A 97 27.50 -27.72 -1.84
C LEU A 97 27.33 -26.19 -1.78
N TRP A 98 28.41 -25.45 -1.59
CA TRP A 98 28.39 -23.98 -1.63
C TRP A 98 27.86 -23.44 -2.97
N ILE A 99 28.31 -24.02 -4.07
CA ILE A 99 27.85 -23.63 -5.41
C ILE A 99 26.34 -23.86 -5.52
N MET A 100 25.85 -25.03 -5.11
CA MET A 100 24.42 -25.35 -5.16
C MET A 100 23.58 -24.44 -4.27
N THR A 101 23.99 -24.18 -3.03
CA THR A 101 23.22 -23.31 -2.12
C THR A 101 23.14 -21.87 -2.63
N ILE A 102 24.22 -21.35 -3.22
CA ILE A 102 24.23 -20.01 -3.82
C ILE A 102 23.33 -19.97 -5.07
N ILE A 103 23.47 -20.93 -5.98
CA ILE A 103 22.68 -20.99 -7.22
C ILE A 103 21.18 -21.08 -6.92
N PHE A 104 20.77 -21.95 -5.98
CA PHE A 104 19.36 -22.09 -5.65
C PHE A 104 18.80 -20.87 -4.90
N THR A 105 19.61 -20.21 -4.07
CA THR A 105 19.22 -18.93 -3.46
C THR A 105 19.00 -17.87 -4.55
N ALA A 106 19.91 -17.77 -5.53
CA ALA A 106 19.78 -16.85 -6.66
C ALA A 106 18.55 -17.19 -7.52
N ALA A 107 18.31 -18.47 -7.80
CA ALA A 107 17.16 -18.93 -8.56
C ALA A 107 15.84 -18.56 -7.86
N GLY A 108 15.74 -18.76 -6.54
CA GLY A 108 14.58 -18.36 -5.76
C GLY A 108 14.36 -16.84 -5.76
N LEU A 109 15.44 -16.06 -5.67
CA LEU A 109 15.38 -14.60 -5.74
C LEU A 109 14.89 -14.11 -7.12
N ILE A 110 15.46 -14.64 -8.20
CA ILE A 110 15.06 -14.32 -9.58
C ILE A 110 13.60 -14.69 -9.78
N PHE A 111 13.19 -15.88 -9.34
CA PHE A 111 11.80 -16.32 -9.42
C PHE A 111 10.88 -15.37 -8.64
N HIS A 112 11.22 -14.97 -7.42
CA HIS A 112 10.41 -14.03 -6.64
C HIS A 112 10.21 -12.72 -7.40
N ILE A 113 11.30 -12.15 -7.94
CA ILE A 113 11.24 -10.87 -8.68
C ILE A 113 10.39 -11.03 -9.94
N ALA A 114 10.62 -12.09 -10.72
CA ALA A 114 9.86 -12.37 -11.94
C ALA A 114 8.38 -12.60 -11.65
N ALA A 115 8.06 -13.45 -10.67
CA ALA A 115 6.69 -13.75 -10.26
C ALA A 115 5.99 -12.49 -9.75
N ARG A 116 6.64 -11.66 -8.92
CA ARG A 116 6.08 -10.39 -8.47
C ARG A 116 5.80 -9.45 -9.63
N ARG A 117 6.70 -9.37 -10.60
CA ARG A 117 6.51 -8.49 -11.78
C ARG A 117 5.37 -8.97 -12.67
N LEU A 118 5.25 -10.28 -12.87
CA LEU A 118 4.22 -10.85 -13.73
C LEU A 118 2.84 -10.90 -13.06
N LEU A 119 2.79 -11.14 -11.75
CA LEU A 119 1.55 -11.36 -10.99
C LEU A 119 1.06 -10.13 -10.22
N ALA A 120 1.81 -9.01 -10.22
CA ALA A 120 1.41 -7.81 -9.48
C ALA A 120 0.01 -7.34 -9.88
N GLY A 121 -0.28 -7.32 -11.18
CA GLY A 121 -1.59 -6.89 -11.70
C GLY A 121 -2.73 -7.82 -11.25
N GLU A 122 -2.50 -9.12 -11.27
CA GLU A 122 -3.46 -10.15 -10.86
C GLU A 122 -3.71 -10.10 -9.35
N ILE A 123 -2.65 -9.91 -8.55
CA ILE A 123 -2.74 -9.75 -7.09
C ILE A 123 -3.55 -8.50 -6.75
N ASP A 124 -3.31 -7.38 -7.43
CA ASP A 124 -4.08 -6.14 -7.20
C ASP A 124 -5.54 -6.31 -7.63
N ASN A 125 -5.79 -6.98 -8.76
CA ASN A 125 -7.16 -7.31 -9.20
C ASN A 125 -7.89 -8.20 -8.19
N LEU A 126 -7.22 -9.22 -7.64
CA LEU A 126 -7.78 -10.10 -6.62
C LEU A 126 -8.05 -9.33 -5.32
N LYS A 127 -7.10 -8.50 -4.88
CA LYS A 127 -7.25 -7.64 -3.70
C LYS A 127 -8.44 -6.70 -3.88
N HIS A 128 -8.60 -6.08 -5.04
CA HIS A 128 -9.75 -5.24 -5.36
C HIS A 128 -11.08 -6.01 -5.31
N ARG A 129 -11.13 -7.27 -5.76
CA ARG A 129 -12.33 -8.12 -5.64
C ARG A 129 -12.65 -8.50 -4.20
N MET A 130 -11.63 -8.67 -3.36
CA MET A 130 -11.79 -9.05 -1.94
C MET A 130 -12.12 -7.87 -1.03
N ILE A 131 -11.82 -6.64 -1.43
CA ILE A 131 -12.21 -5.45 -0.69
C ILE A 131 -13.72 -5.27 -0.79
N LYS A 132 -14.42 -5.46 0.33
CA LYS A 132 -15.84 -5.12 0.46
C LYS A 132 -15.99 -3.63 0.24
N LYS A 133 -16.64 -3.23 -0.86
CA LYS A 133 -16.93 -1.83 -1.16
C LYS A 133 -17.68 -1.21 0.02
N SER A 134 -17.16 -0.10 0.53
CA SER A 134 -17.77 0.61 1.65
C SER A 134 -19.12 1.20 1.21
N ARG A 135 -20.16 1.07 2.02
CA ARG A 135 -21.43 1.78 1.82
C ARG A 135 -21.28 3.31 1.86
N LEU A 136 -20.14 3.81 2.35
CA LEU A 136 -19.77 5.23 2.41
C LEU A 136 -18.91 5.69 1.23
N GLU A 137 -18.65 4.82 0.23
CA GLU A 137 -17.90 5.20 -0.97
C GLU A 137 -18.76 6.15 -1.83
N ARG A 138 -18.76 7.43 -1.45
CA ARG A 138 -19.39 8.52 -2.20
C ARG A 138 -18.34 9.03 -3.19
N ASN A 139 -18.63 8.89 -4.48
CA ASN A 139 -17.78 9.23 -5.62
C ASN A 139 -16.53 8.35 -5.74
N THR A 140 -16.70 7.21 -6.43
CA THR A 140 -15.61 6.55 -7.16
C THR A 140 -14.77 7.60 -7.87
N ARG A 141 -13.44 7.41 -7.93
CA ARG A 141 -12.55 8.25 -8.76
C ARG A 141 -13.11 8.26 -10.19
N THR A 142 -13.83 9.31 -10.52
CA THR A 142 -14.47 9.45 -11.81
C THR A 142 -13.37 9.69 -12.82
N ASP A 143 -13.19 8.77 -13.76
CA ASP A 143 -12.34 9.01 -14.91
C ASP A 143 -12.75 10.34 -15.54
N VAL A 144 -11.83 11.30 -15.66
CA VAL A 144 -12.10 12.65 -16.16
C VAL A 144 -12.81 12.63 -17.52
N ARG A 145 -12.60 11.56 -18.30
CA ARG A 145 -13.25 11.34 -19.59
C ARG A 145 -14.75 11.07 -19.48
N LYS A 146 -15.19 10.50 -18.36
CA LYS A 146 -16.61 10.22 -18.04
C LYS A 146 -17.25 11.26 -17.14
N VAL A 147 -16.48 12.24 -16.65
CA VAL A 147 -17.03 13.32 -15.80
C VAL A 147 -18.09 14.11 -16.55
N LYS A 148 -17.91 14.36 -17.86
CA LYS A 148 -18.91 15.08 -18.66
C LYS A 148 -20.28 14.40 -18.68
N GLU A 149 -20.32 13.07 -18.67
CA GLU A 149 -21.56 12.27 -18.63
C GLU A 149 -22.25 12.31 -17.25
N LEU A 150 -21.54 12.76 -16.22
CA LEU A 150 -22.01 12.82 -14.83
C LEU A 150 -22.31 14.26 -14.39
N LEU A 151 -21.92 15.25 -15.19
CA LEU A 151 -22.31 16.63 -14.97
C LEU A 151 -23.76 16.79 -15.45
N PRO A 152 -24.64 17.42 -14.64
CA PRO A 152 -25.98 17.74 -15.09
C PRO A 152 -25.91 18.62 -16.33
N ASP A 153 -26.91 18.50 -17.21
CA ASP A 153 -27.07 19.42 -18.34
C ASP A 153 -27.11 20.86 -17.81
N SER A 154 -26.39 21.75 -18.49
CA SER A 154 -26.34 23.15 -18.08
C SER A 154 -27.73 23.75 -18.18
N ILE A 155 -28.33 24.07 -17.04
CA ILE A 155 -29.58 24.81 -16.99
C ILE A 155 -29.32 26.30 -17.21
N GLU A 156 -30.11 26.90 -18.08
CA GLU A 156 -30.12 28.34 -18.27
C GLU A 156 -31.01 28.96 -17.19
N TYR A 157 -30.45 29.87 -16.41
CA TYR A 157 -31.19 30.60 -15.38
C TYR A 157 -30.66 32.02 -15.25
N ASN A 158 -31.52 32.94 -14.81
CA ASN A 158 -31.11 34.31 -14.49
C ASN A 158 -30.68 34.38 -13.01
N PRO A 159 -29.40 34.68 -12.70
CA PRO A 159 -28.92 34.76 -11.32
C PRO A 159 -29.68 35.79 -10.46
N LEU A 160 -30.18 36.86 -11.09
CA LEU A 160 -30.90 37.93 -10.37
C LEU A 160 -32.15 37.42 -9.66
N ASP A 161 -32.78 36.35 -10.17
CA ASP A 161 -33.99 35.77 -9.58
C ASP A 161 -33.71 35.06 -8.24
N TYR A 162 -32.44 34.72 -7.97
CA TYR A 162 -32.02 33.96 -6.79
C TYR A 162 -31.20 34.79 -5.79
N ILE A 163 -30.83 36.03 -6.12
CA ILE A 163 -30.08 36.89 -5.20
C ILE A 163 -31.01 37.38 -4.09
N ASP A 164 -30.76 36.90 -2.88
CA ASP A 164 -31.44 37.33 -1.66
C ASP A 164 -30.42 37.46 -0.52
N LEU A 165 -29.96 38.69 -0.28
CA LEU A 165 -28.96 38.97 0.74
C LEU A 165 -29.42 38.64 2.17
N LYS A 166 -30.72 38.43 2.41
CA LYS A 166 -31.20 37.96 3.72
C LYS A 166 -30.82 36.49 3.96
N LYS A 167 -30.68 35.70 2.89
CA LYS A 167 -30.26 34.29 2.93
C LYS A 167 -28.75 34.13 2.87
N GLY A 168 -28.06 35.08 2.25
CA GLY A 168 -26.60 35.09 2.11
C GLY A 168 -26.17 35.56 0.72
N VAL A 169 -24.92 35.26 0.35
CA VAL A 169 -24.43 35.47 -1.01
C VAL A 169 -24.71 34.23 -1.83
N PHE A 170 -25.49 34.40 -2.90
CA PHE A 170 -25.84 33.35 -3.84
C PHE A 170 -24.62 32.91 -4.65
N ILE A 171 -24.38 31.59 -4.73
CA ILE A 171 -23.21 31.01 -5.42
C ILE A 171 -23.58 30.09 -6.60
N GLY A 172 -24.87 29.84 -6.81
CA GLY A 172 -25.37 28.98 -7.88
C GLY A 172 -26.48 28.02 -7.43
N LEU A 173 -26.91 27.17 -8.35
CA LEU A 173 -27.90 26.12 -8.11
C LEU A 173 -27.21 24.78 -7.85
N ASN A 174 -27.81 23.93 -7.02
CA ASN A 174 -27.37 22.54 -6.86
C ASN A 174 -28.00 21.63 -7.94
N LYS A 175 -27.74 20.32 -7.85
CA LYS A 175 -28.27 19.30 -8.79
C LYS A 175 -29.81 19.15 -8.80
N ASP A 176 -30.48 19.70 -7.79
CA ASP A 176 -31.94 19.65 -7.61
C ASP A 176 -32.55 21.06 -7.87
N ASP A 177 -31.80 21.90 -8.60
CA ASP A 177 -32.12 23.28 -8.97
C ASP A 177 -32.42 24.21 -7.78
N GLN A 178 -31.91 23.87 -6.59
CA GLN A 178 -32.10 24.69 -5.39
C GLN A 178 -30.98 25.71 -5.22
N PRO A 179 -31.29 26.97 -4.90
CA PRO A 179 -30.29 28.01 -4.72
C PRO A 179 -29.41 27.75 -3.50
N GLN A 180 -28.11 27.90 -3.71
CA GLN A 180 -27.08 27.74 -2.69
C GLN A 180 -26.53 29.11 -2.28
N TYR A 181 -26.34 29.28 -0.98
CA TYR A 181 -25.86 30.52 -0.39
C TYR A 181 -24.69 30.24 0.56
N ILE A 182 -23.74 31.16 0.60
CA ILE A 182 -22.74 31.27 1.67
C ILE A 182 -23.13 32.40 2.61
N THR A 183 -22.75 32.30 3.87
CA THR A 183 -23.10 33.36 4.82
C THR A 183 -22.37 34.67 4.47
N ILE A 184 -23.00 35.82 4.74
CA ILE A 184 -22.36 37.13 4.52
C ILE A 184 -21.03 37.21 5.29
N LYS A 185 -20.99 36.65 6.50
CA LYS A 185 -19.78 36.64 7.33
C LYS A 185 -18.64 35.88 6.65
N GLU A 186 -18.89 34.68 6.15
CA GLU A 186 -17.88 33.88 5.44
C GLU A 186 -17.41 34.61 4.17
N PHE A 187 -18.34 35.14 3.38
CA PHE A 187 -18.00 35.88 2.16
C PHE A 187 -17.08 37.07 2.41
N LYS A 188 -17.29 37.81 3.51
CA LYS A 188 -16.47 38.99 3.86
C LYS A 188 -15.13 38.65 4.51
N THR A 189 -15.00 37.48 5.15
CA THR A 189 -13.82 37.14 5.97
C THR A 189 -12.88 36.14 5.32
N GLN A 190 -13.30 35.48 4.24
CA GLN A 190 -12.53 34.43 3.57
C GLN A 190 -12.20 34.80 2.14
N HIS A 191 -11.04 34.32 1.67
CA HIS A 191 -10.67 34.41 0.27
C HIS A 191 -11.34 33.29 -0.53
N ALA A 192 -11.85 33.63 -1.72
CA ALA A 192 -12.43 32.67 -2.65
C ALA A 192 -11.53 32.48 -3.88
N ALA A 193 -11.48 31.26 -4.40
CA ALA A 193 -10.80 30.93 -5.65
C ALA A 193 -11.80 30.30 -6.62
N ILE A 194 -11.95 30.89 -7.82
CA ILE A 194 -12.81 30.36 -8.89
C ILE A 194 -11.91 29.73 -9.95
N ILE A 195 -11.89 28.40 -10.00
CA ILE A 195 -11.01 27.64 -10.90
C ILE A 195 -11.85 27.03 -12.02
N GLY A 196 -11.42 27.23 -13.26
CA GLY A 196 -12.10 26.65 -14.41
C GLY A 196 -11.37 26.91 -15.73
N THR A 197 -11.53 25.99 -16.68
CA THR A 197 -10.97 26.10 -18.03
C THR A 197 -11.57 27.30 -18.79
N THR A 198 -11.00 27.65 -19.94
CA THR A 198 -11.63 28.64 -20.83
C THR A 198 -13.02 28.13 -21.25
N GLY A 199 -14.02 29.01 -21.26
CA GLY A 199 -15.42 28.65 -21.58
C GLY A 199 -16.21 27.99 -20.45
N SER A 200 -15.65 27.79 -19.25
CA SER A 200 -16.34 27.13 -18.14
C SER A 200 -17.24 28.04 -17.29
N GLY A 201 -17.45 29.30 -17.69
CA GLY A 201 -18.29 30.26 -16.96
C GLY A 201 -17.63 30.99 -15.79
N LYS A 202 -16.32 30.84 -15.53
CA LYS A 202 -15.65 31.49 -14.39
C LYS A 202 -15.82 33.02 -14.30
N GLY A 203 -15.83 33.71 -15.45
CA GLY A 203 -16.05 35.15 -15.51
C GLY A 203 -17.47 35.50 -15.08
N VAL A 204 -18.46 34.76 -15.59
CA VAL A 204 -19.88 34.91 -15.20
C VAL A 204 -20.05 34.70 -13.69
N THR A 205 -19.47 33.64 -13.14
CA THR A 205 -19.52 33.39 -11.69
C THR A 205 -18.87 34.53 -10.89
N ALA A 206 -17.70 35.02 -11.32
CA ALA A 206 -17.05 36.15 -10.68
C ALA A 206 -17.95 37.40 -10.69
N THR A 207 -18.53 37.76 -11.85
CA THR A 207 -19.44 38.90 -11.99
C THR A 207 -20.64 38.80 -11.05
N VAL A 208 -21.25 37.61 -10.91
CA VAL A 208 -22.41 37.40 -10.00
C VAL A 208 -22.01 37.62 -8.54
N LEU A 209 -20.83 37.18 -8.12
CA LEU A 209 -20.35 37.38 -6.75
C LEU A 209 -19.96 38.83 -6.49
N LEU A 210 -19.26 39.48 -7.43
CA LEU A 210 -18.86 40.88 -7.34
C LEU A 210 -20.08 41.81 -7.33
N TYR A 211 -21.11 41.52 -8.11
CA TYR A 211 -22.37 42.26 -8.08
C TYR A 211 -23.02 42.21 -6.70
N GLN A 212 -23.03 41.05 -6.05
CA GLN A 212 -23.55 40.93 -4.69
C GLN A 212 -22.68 41.62 -3.65
N ALA A 213 -21.36 41.70 -3.85
CA ALA A 213 -20.48 42.52 -3.01
C ALA A 213 -20.85 44.01 -3.10
N ILE A 214 -21.14 44.52 -4.31
CA ILE A 214 -21.64 45.89 -4.52
C ILE A 214 -22.97 46.10 -3.79
N LEU A 215 -23.91 45.17 -3.89
CA LEU A 215 -25.20 45.24 -3.18
C LEU A 215 -25.05 45.22 -1.65
N LEU A 216 -23.99 44.58 -1.14
CA LEU A 216 -23.62 44.58 0.28
C LEU A 216 -22.90 45.87 0.73
N GLY A 217 -22.69 46.83 -0.18
CA GLY A 217 -22.01 48.09 0.08
C GLY A 217 -20.48 47.97 0.14
N GLU A 218 -19.90 46.88 -0.37
CA GLU A 218 -18.45 46.68 -0.41
C GLU A 218 -17.84 47.38 -1.64
N ALA A 219 -16.60 47.82 -1.50
CA ALA A 219 -15.81 48.30 -2.63
C ALA A 219 -15.29 47.11 -3.45
N VAL A 220 -15.50 47.14 -4.76
CA VAL A 220 -15.03 46.11 -5.69
C VAL A 220 -13.95 46.69 -6.60
N PHE A 221 -12.81 46.02 -6.63
CA PHE A 221 -11.70 46.31 -7.53
C PHE A 221 -11.52 45.10 -8.46
N VAL A 222 -11.49 45.35 -9.76
CA VAL A 222 -11.35 44.31 -10.78
C VAL A 222 -10.09 44.58 -11.58
N GLU A 223 -9.20 43.59 -11.62
CA GLU A 223 -8.10 43.52 -12.56
C GLU A 223 -8.45 42.41 -13.55
N ASP A 224 -8.98 42.79 -14.72
CA ASP A 224 -9.22 41.85 -15.81
C ASP A 224 -8.13 42.05 -16.88
N PRO A 225 -7.14 41.15 -16.96
CA PRO A 225 -6.07 41.28 -17.95
C PRO A 225 -6.54 40.96 -19.39
N LYS A 226 -7.79 40.54 -19.56
CA LYS A 226 -8.34 40.20 -20.88
C LYS A 226 -9.06 41.36 -21.53
N ASP A 227 -9.69 42.24 -20.75
CA ASP A 227 -10.23 43.55 -21.12
C ASP A 227 -10.66 44.32 -19.85
#